data_AF-A0A0L0G639-F1
#
_entry.id   AF-A0A0L0G639-F1
#
_cell.length_a   1.000
_cell.length_b   1.000
_cell.length_c   1.000
_cell.angle_alpha   90.00
_cell.angle_beta   90.00
_cell.angle_gamma   90.00
#
_symmetry.space_group_name_H-M   'P 1'
#
loop_
_entity.id
_entity.type
_entity.pdbx_description
1 polymer ?
#
loop_
_entity_poly.entity_id
_entity_poly.type
_entity_poly.pdbx_seq_one_letter_code
_entity_poly.pdbx_strand_id
1 'polypeptide(L)'
;MGVESKFLEEALGAPWTLSTSQQPQSQTNLWDKSMTLAYFAPGGGFGPVSDKGYGVSYMVLDEYIFFHVTSKKSSGNTDSKEFSAHIHQALQDVIDVALP
;
A
#
# COMPACT_ATOMS: atom_id res chain seq x y z
N MET A 1 -26.10 -5.84 23.92
CA MET A 1 -26.08 -5.11 22.63
C MET A 1 -26.23 -6.17 21.56
N GLY A 2 -27.44 -6.38 21.03
CA GLY A 2 -27.81 -7.65 20.37
C GLY A 2 -28.74 -7.45 19.18
N VAL A 3 -28.39 -6.53 18.29
CA VAL A 3 -29.05 -6.41 16.99
C VAL A 3 -28.20 -7.18 15.99
N GLU A 4 -28.71 -8.31 15.51
CA GLU A 4 -28.13 -8.99 14.35
C GLU A 4 -28.48 -8.20 13.09
N SER A 5 -27.45 -7.76 12.37
CA SER A 5 -27.59 -7.03 11.12
C SER A 5 -26.82 -7.78 10.05
N LYS A 6 -27.55 -8.34 9.08
CA LYS A 6 -26.94 -9.01 7.92
C LYS A 6 -25.93 -8.12 7.21
N PHE A 7 -26.23 -6.82 7.11
CA PHE A 7 -25.30 -5.85 6.56
C PHE A 7 -23.99 -5.77 7.36
N LEU A 8 -24.06 -5.70 8.69
CA LEU A 8 -22.84 -5.63 9.52
C LEU A 8 -22.06 -6.95 9.51
N GLU A 9 -22.77 -8.09 9.48
CA GLU A 9 -22.15 -9.41 9.34
C GLU A 9 -21.36 -9.52 8.03
N GLU A 10 -21.95 -9.10 6.91
CA GLU A 10 -21.29 -9.08 5.61
C GLU A 10 -20.14 -8.06 5.57
N ALA A 11 -20.38 -6.82 6.01
CA ALA A 11 -19.40 -5.74 5.96
C ALA A 11 -18.16 -6.01 6.84
N LEU A 12 -18.35 -6.62 8.01
CA LEU A 12 -17.26 -6.96 8.93
C LEU A 12 -16.62 -8.32 8.64
N GLY A 13 -17.36 -9.25 8.02
CA GLY A 13 -16.87 -10.57 7.63
C GLY A 13 -16.05 -10.58 6.34
N ALA A 14 -16.09 -9.50 5.56
CA ALA A 14 -15.30 -9.38 4.34
C ALA A 14 -13.80 -9.55 4.64
N PRO A 15 -13.09 -10.45 3.94
CA PRO A 15 -11.67 -10.63 4.15
C PRO A 15 -10.95 -9.45 3.50
N TRP A 16 -10.62 -8.43 4.30
CA TRP A 16 -9.81 -7.29 3.88
C TRP A 16 -8.36 -7.76 3.61
N THR A 17 -8.15 -8.47 2.51
CA THR A 17 -6.86 -9.09 2.14
C THR A 17 -5.87 -8.11 1.56
N LEU A 18 -6.30 -6.90 1.23
CA LEU A 18 -5.42 -5.80 0.84
C LEU A 18 -5.80 -4.56 1.64
N SER A 19 -4.94 -4.18 2.58
CA SER A 19 -5.08 -2.94 3.34
C SER A 19 -4.06 -1.95 2.85
N THR A 20 -4.50 -0.75 2.46
CA THR A 20 -3.65 0.25 1.80
C THR A 20 -3.74 1.62 2.46
N SER A 21 -2.65 2.38 2.45
CA SER A 21 -2.69 3.82 2.72
C SER A 21 -1.68 4.59 1.89
N GLN A 22 -2.02 5.84 1.57
CA GLN A 22 -1.09 6.80 1.01
C GLN A 22 -0.55 7.67 2.13
N GLN A 23 0.76 7.88 2.16
CA GLN A 23 1.41 8.87 3.01
C GLN A 23 1.92 10.01 2.13
N PRO A 24 1.36 11.22 2.21
CA PRO A 24 1.92 12.36 1.49
C PRO A 24 3.28 12.70 2.07
N GLN A 25 4.22 13.05 1.19
CA GLN A 25 5.56 13.47 1.61
C GLN A 25 5.54 14.86 2.25
N SER A 26 4.81 15.80 1.64
CA SER A 26 4.62 17.15 2.15
C SER A 26 3.49 17.20 3.20
N GLN A 27 3.78 16.78 4.44
CA GLN A 27 2.79 16.74 5.52
C GLN A 27 2.57 18.10 6.22
N THR A 28 3.48 19.06 6.02
CA THR A 28 3.44 20.37 6.69
C THR A 28 3.87 21.49 5.76
N ASN A 29 3.59 22.74 6.17
CA ASN A 29 4.06 23.95 5.46
C ASN A 29 5.57 24.20 5.60
N LEU A 30 6.30 23.35 6.34
CA LEU A 30 7.76 23.44 6.49
C LEU A 30 8.49 22.65 5.41
N TRP A 31 7.75 22.00 4.50
CA TRP A 31 8.33 21.23 3.42
C TRP A 31 8.96 22.15 2.37
N ASP A 32 10.28 22.08 2.24
CA ASP A 32 11.03 22.78 1.22
C ASP A 32 11.19 21.89 -0.02
N LYS A 33 10.51 22.29 -1.11
CA LYS A 33 10.55 21.57 -2.40
C LYS A 33 11.91 21.63 -3.08
N SER A 34 12.82 22.50 -2.64
CA SER A 34 14.19 22.58 -3.13
C SER A 34 15.12 21.58 -2.42
N MET A 35 14.64 20.87 -1.38
CA MET A 35 15.40 19.80 -0.74
C MET A 35 15.68 18.67 -1.73
N THR A 36 16.93 18.23 -1.76
CA THR A 36 17.42 17.18 -2.67
C THR A 36 16.84 15.81 -2.32
N LEU A 37 16.88 14.88 -3.29
CA LEU A 37 16.52 13.45 -3.14
C LEU A 37 17.10 12.79 -1.88
N ALA A 38 18.23 13.29 -1.37
CA ALA A 38 18.88 12.81 -0.14
C ALA A 38 18.00 12.90 1.12
N TYR A 39 16.95 13.73 1.09
CA TYR A 39 16.01 13.90 2.20
C TYR A 39 14.69 13.13 2.01
N PHE A 40 14.52 12.40 0.90
CA PHE A 40 13.33 11.57 0.69
C PHE A 40 13.51 10.23 1.38
N ALA A 41 12.79 10.04 2.49
CA ALA A 41 12.64 8.74 3.13
C ALA A 41 11.46 7.99 2.49
N PRO A 42 11.54 6.66 2.31
CA PRO A 42 10.48 5.83 1.72
C PRO A 42 9.22 5.68 2.60
N GLY A 43 9.02 6.54 3.60
CA GLY A 43 7.90 6.47 4.53
C GLY A 43 7.93 5.24 5.44
N GLY A 44 6.80 5.02 6.11
CA GLY A 44 6.59 3.87 7.00
C GLY A 44 5.68 2.81 6.37
N GLY A 45 5.45 1.73 7.10
CA GLY A 45 4.54 0.66 6.71
C GLY A 45 3.73 0.16 7.89
N PHE A 46 2.79 -0.74 7.60
CA PHE A 46 1.96 -1.43 8.59
C PHE A 46 1.79 -2.89 8.17
N GLY A 47 1.52 -3.77 9.13
CA GLY A 47 1.27 -5.18 8.87
C GLY A 47 -0.10 -5.41 8.20
N PRO A 48 -0.34 -6.59 7.61
CA PRO A 48 -1.63 -6.92 7.03
C PRO A 48 -2.71 -7.05 8.12
N VAL A 49 -3.93 -6.63 7.79
CA VAL A 49 -5.11 -6.76 8.67
C VAL A 49 -5.76 -8.15 8.62
N SER A 50 -5.28 -8.99 7.70
CA SER A 50 -5.71 -10.37 7.50
C SER A 50 -4.51 -11.30 7.49
N ASP A 51 -4.66 -12.52 8.03
CA ASP A 51 -3.61 -13.55 8.00
C ASP A 51 -3.21 -13.96 6.58
N LYS A 52 -4.12 -13.80 5.62
CA LYS A 52 -3.94 -14.16 4.21
C LYS A 52 -3.81 -12.93 3.31
N GLY A 53 -3.46 -11.78 3.89
CA GLY A 53 -3.46 -10.50 3.19
C GLY A 53 -2.13 -9.76 3.18
N TYR A 54 -2.17 -8.57 2.62
CA TYR A 54 -1.07 -7.62 2.50
C TYR A 54 -1.38 -6.29 3.19
N GLY A 55 -0.36 -5.69 3.78
CA GLY A 55 -0.33 -4.27 4.10
C GLY A 55 0.50 -3.54 3.06
N VAL A 56 -0.03 -2.49 2.44
CA VAL A 56 0.67 -1.70 1.42
C VAL A 56 0.58 -0.21 1.75
N SER A 57 1.69 0.36 2.18
CA SER A 57 1.85 1.81 2.29
C SER A 57 2.59 2.33 1.07
N TYR A 58 2.20 3.49 0.55
CA TYR A 58 2.91 4.10 -0.58
C TYR A 58 3.00 5.61 -0.48
N MET A 59 4.05 6.14 -1.12
CA MET A 59 4.34 7.56 -1.22
C MET A 59 4.63 7.91 -2.67
N VAL A 60 3.88 8.86 -3.21
CA VAL A 60 4.02 9.35 -4.58
C VAL A 60 4.80 10.65 -4.55
N LEU A 61 5.90 10.69 -5.29
CA LEU A 61 6.71 11.87 -5.58
C LEU A 61 6.66 12.14 -7.09
N ASP A 62 7.28 13.24 -7.52
CA ASP A 62 7.25 13.67 -8.92
C ASP A 62 7.87 12.62 -9.87
N GLU A 63 9.00 12.02 -9.51
CA GLU A 63 9.72 11.05 -10.36
C GLU A 63 9.72 9.61 -9.81
N TYR A 64 9.27 9.42 -8.57
CA TYR A 64 9.38 8.15 -7.85
C TYR A 64 8.11 7.81 -7.08
N ILE A 65 7.81 6.52 -6.99
CA ILE A 65 6.80 6.00 -6.07
C ILE A 65 7.49 5.00 -5.15
N PHE A 66 7.43 5.23 -3.84
CA PHE A 66 7.89 4.26 -2.85
C PHE A 66 6.73 3.38 -2.41
N PHE A 67 6.96 2.06 -2.37
CA PHE A 67 6.04 1.08 -1.82
C PHE A 67 6.67 0.36 -0.63
N HIS A 68 5.93 0.27 0.47
CA HIS A 68 6.23 -0.61 1.59
C HIS A 68 5.16 -1.71 1.65
N VAL A 69 5.56 -2.91 1.21
CA VAL A 69 4.68 -4.09 1.15
C VAL A 69 5.01 -5.05 2.29
N THR A 70 3.99 -5.49 3.02
CA THR A 70 4.12 -6.45 4.11
C THR A 70 3.12 -7.60 3.97
N SER A 71 3.54 -8.78 4.42
CA SER A 71 2.73 -9.99 4.54
C SER A 71 3.23 -10.82 5.72
N LYS A 72 2.40 -11.74 6.23
CA LYS A 72 2.83 -12.63 7.32
C LYS A 72 3.69 -13.77 6.75
N LYS A 73 4.87 -14.00 7.33
CA LYS A 73 5.72 -15.15 6.95
C LYS A 73 5.05 -16.52 7.15
N SER A 74 4.09 -16.59 8.07
CA SER A 74 3.31 -17.81 8.35
C SER A 74 2.21 -18.08 7.31
N SER A 75 1.94 -17.13 6.43
CA SER A 75 0.91 -17.26 5.40
C SER A 75 1.46 -18.05 4.22
N GLY A 76 0.83 -19.19 3.90
CA GLY A 76 1.25 -20.06 2.79
C GLY A 76 0.88 -19.53 1.41
N ASN A 77 0.18 -18.40 1.31
CA ASN A 77 -0.34 -17.86 0.05
C ASN A 77 -0.01 -16.38 -0.17
N THR A 78 0.93 -15.81 0.57
CA THR A 78 1.35 -14.41 0.39
C THR A 78 2.86 -14.25 0.48
N ASP A 79 3.45 -13.48 -0.44
CA ASP A 79 4.87 -13.11 -0.43
C ASP A 79 5.02 -11.61 -0.77
N SER A 80 5.60 -10.85 0.15
CA SER A 80 5.75 -9.39 -0.03
C SER A 80 6.67 -9.01 -1.19
N LYS A 81 7.71 -9.81 -1.46
CA LYS A 81 8.66 -9.55 -2.55
C LYS A 81 8.02 -9.86 -3.89
N GLU A 82 7.33 -10.99 -3.98
CA GLU A 82 6.58 -11.36 -5.19
C GLU A 82 5.51 -10.31 -5.50
N PHE A 83 4.71 -9.92 -4.50
CA PHE A 83 3.67 -8.91 -4.70
C PHE A 83 4.27 -7.53 -5.07
N SER A 84 5.43 -7.16 -4.54
CA SER A 84 6.14 -5.95 -4.96
C SER A 84 6.57 -5.99 -6.43
N ALA A 85 7.02 -7.16 -6.92
CA ALA A 85 7.36 -7.34 -8.33
C ALA A 85 6.11 -7.22 -9.23
N HIS A 86 4.98 -7.76 -8.78
CA HIS A 86 3.71 -7.59 -9.49
C HIS A 86 3.23 -6.14 -9.53
N ILE A 87 3.37 -5.37 -8.44
CA ILE A 87 3.08 -3.93 -8.44
C ILE A 87 3.95 -3.21 -9.47
N HIS A 88 5.25 -3.50 -9.51
CA HIS A 88 6.16 -2.89 -10.47
C HIS A 88 5.75 -3.20 -11.92
N GLN A 89 5.50 -4.46 -12.24
CA GLN A 89 5.07 -4.87 -13.58
C GLN A 89 3.73 -4.21 -13.95
N ALA A 90 2.75 -4.21 -13.06
CA ALA A 90 1.45 -3.59 -13.33
C ALA A 90 1.57 -2.09 -13.62
N LEU A 91 2.48 -1.37 -12.95
CA LEU A 91 2.74 0.04 -13.27
C LEU A 91 3.38 0.21 -14.65
N GLN A 92 4.27 -0.68 -15.06
CA GLN A 92 4.83 -0.66 -16.41
C GLN A 92 3.76 -0.97 -17.47
N ASP A 93 2.92 -1.97 -17.23
CA ASP A 93 1.82 -2.31 -18.14
C ASP A 93 0.86 -1.12 -18.31
N VAL A 94 0.59 -0.38 -17.22
CA VAL A 94 -0.21 0.85 -17.28
C VAL A 94 0.50 1.94 -18.10
N ILE A 95 1.82 2.10 -17.96
CA ILE A 95 2.61 3.04 -18.76
C ILE A 95 2.54 2.68 -20.24
N ASP A 96 2.74 1.41 -20.59
CA ASP A 96 2.74 0.91 -21.97
C ASP A 96 1.38 1.11 -22.66
N VAL A 97 0.28 1.10 -21.90
CA VAL A 97 -1.07 1.36 -22.41
C VAL A 97 -1.41 2.86 -22.43
N ALA A 98 -0.92 3.62 -21.45
CA ALA A 98 -1.30 5.02 -21.24
C ALA A 98 -0.46 6.02 -22.05
N LEU A 99 0.78 5.66 -22.39
CA LEU A 99 1.68 6.51 -23.16
C LEU A 99 1.82 5.97 -24.60
N PRO A 100 1.76 6.86 -25.61
CA PRO A 100 1.85 6.49 -27.02
C PRO A 100 3.27 6.06 -27.47
#